data_AF-A0A537R765-F1
#
_entry.id   AF-A0A537R765-F1
#
_cell.length_a   1.000
_cell.length_b   1.000
_cell.length_c   1.000
_cell.angle_alpha   90.00
_cell.angle_beta   90.00
_cell.angle_gamma   90.00
#
_symmetry.space_group_name_H-M   'P 1'
#
loop_
_entity.id
_entity.type
_entity.pdbx_description
1 polymer ?
#
loop_
_entity_poly.entity_id
_entity_poly.type
_entity_poly.pdbx_seq_one_letter_code
_entity_poly.pdbx_strand_id
1 'polypeptide(L)'
;MIAGEFDVVVVGAGNAGICAALAARGEGARVLVLEAAPFDERGGNSRFTAGALRFVYNGVDDLLNLCDLSETELATSDFGTYTTDQ
;
A
#
# COMPACT_ATOMS: atom_id res chain seq x y z
N MET A 1 -3.02 -29.63 0.86
CA MET A 1 -2.81 -29.25 -0.56
C MET A 1 -3.96 -28.35 -0.97
N ILE A 2 -3.68 -27.17 -1.50
CA ILE A 2 -4.71 -26.33 -2.10
C ILE A 2 -5.04 -26.97 -3.46
N ALA A 3 -6.30 -27.36 -3.66
CA ALA A 3 -6.73 -28.08 -4.86
C ALA A 3 -7.65 -27.20 -5.74
N GLY A 4 -7.47 -27.31 -7.06
CA GLY A 4 -8.28 -26.64 -8.07
C GLY A 4 -7.49 -25.69 -8.99
N GLU A 5 -8.13 -25.25 -10.06
CA GLU A 5 -7.56 -24.34 -11.05
C GLU A 5 -7.57 -22.89 -10.54
N PHE A 6 -6.56 -22.12 -10.90
CA PHE A 6 -6.43 -20.69 -10.60
C PHE A 6 -6.14 -19.95 -11.90
N ASP A 7 -6.76 -18.80 -12.08
CA ASP A 7 -6.52 -17.95 -13.25
C ASP A 7 -5.23 -17.14 -13.08
N VAL A 8 -4.92 -16.74 -11.84
CA VAL A 8 -3.73 -15.95 -11.50
C VAL A 8 -3.06 -16.52 -10.25
N VAL A 9 -1.74 -16.67 -10.31
CA VAL A 9 -0.91 -17.03 -9.17
C VAL A 9 0.05 -15.87 -8.89
N VAL A 10 -0.01 -15.35 -7.66
CA VAL A 10 0.89 -14.31 -7.16
C VAL A 10 1.88 -14.94 -6.19
N VAL A 11 3.17 -14.72 -6.43
CA VAL A 11 4.24 -15.19 -5.55
C VAL A 11 4.83 -14.01 -4.78
N GLY A 12 4.63 -14.01 -3.48
CA GLY A 12 4.96 -12.95 -2.53
C GLY A 12 3.72 -12.23 -2.00
N ALA A 13 3.60 -12.12 -0.67
CA ALA A 13 2.52 -11.41 0.02
C ALA A 13 2.97 -10.03 0.56
N GLY A 14 3.93 -9.39 -0.12
CA GLY A 14 4.26 -7.97 0.09
C GLY A 14 3.27 -7.03 -0.59
N ASN A 15 3.47 -5.71 -0.47
CA ASN A 15 2.52 -4.71 -1.00
C ASN A 15 2.22 -4.92 -2.50
N ALA A 16 3.26 -5.08 -3.33
CA ALA A 16 3.08 -5.31 -4.77
C ALA A 16 2.26 -6.57 -5.07
N GLY A 17 2.55 -7.68 -4.39
CA GLY A 17 1.84 -8.94 -4.57
C GLY A 17 0.37 -8.84 -4.15
N ILE A 18 0.10 -8.24 -3.00
CA ILE A 18 -1.28 -8.06 -2.53
C ILE A 18 -2.05 -7.07 -3.41
N CYS A 19 -1.44 -5.98 -3.88
CA CYS A 19 -2.06 -5.09 -4.86
C CYS A 19 -2.43 -5.83 -6.15
N ALA A 20 -1.51 -6.62 -6.71
CA ALA A 20 -1.77 -7.42 -7.91
C ALA A 20 -2.88 -8.46 -7.68
N ALA A 21 -2.85 -9.14 -6.53
CA ALA A 21 -3.86 -10.12 -6.16
C ALA A 21 -5.25 -9.47 -6.04
N LEU A 22 -5.35 -8.33 -5.35
CA LEU A 22 -6.60 -7.61 -5.18
C LEU A 22 -7.15 -7.07 -6.51
N ALA A 23 -6.28 -6.53 -7.37
CA ALA A 23 -6.68 -6.08 -8.70
C ALA A 23 -7.25 -7.24 -9.54
N ALA A 24 -6.54 -8.37 -9.62
CA ALA A 24 -7.03 -9.54 -10.34
C ALA A 24 -8.33 -10.10 -9.74
N ARG A 25 -8.45 -10.13 -8.41
CA ARG A 25 -9.69 -10.52 -7.72
C ARG A 25 -10.85 -9.57 -8.04
N GLY A 26 -10.58 -8.27 -8.15
CA GLY A 26 -11.57 -7.25 -8.53
C GLY A 26 -12.17 -7.50 -9.92
N GLU A 27 -11.36 -8.01 -10.84
CA GLU A 27 -11.78 -8.43 -12.19
C GLU A 27 -12.40 -9.85 -12.25
N GLY A 28 -12.66 -10.46 -11.09
CA GLY A 28 -13.34 -11.77 -10.99
C GLY A 28 -12.42 -13.00 -11.13
N ALA A 29 -11.10 -12.83 -11.23
CA ALA A 29 -10.18 -13.94 -11.32
C ALA A 29 -10.16 -14.77 -10.03
N ARG A 30 -9.95 -16.09 -10.14
CA ARG A 30 -9.62 -16.96 -9.01
C ARG A 30 -8.12 -16.88 -8.75
N VAL A 31 -7.75 -16.11 -7.73
CA VAL A 31 -6.34 -15.82 -7.41
C VAL A 31 -5.81 -16.69 -6.27
N LEU A 32 -4.61 -17.24 -6.45
CA LEU A 32 -3.79 -17.86 -5.40
C LEU A 32 -2.63 -16.93 -5.03
N VAL A 33 -2.43 -16.67 -3.74
CA VAL A 33 -1.25 -15.96 -3.23
C VAL A 33 -0.39 -16.94 -2.45
N LEU A 34 0.90 -16.99 -2.77
CA LEU A 34 1.90 -17.79 -2.08
C LEU A 34 2.88 -16.88 -1.37
N GLU A 35 3.23 -17.20 -0.14
CA GLU A 35 4.25 -16.51 0.64
C GLU A 35 5.20 -17.55 1.25
N ALA A 36 6.49 -17.27 1.16
CA ALA A 36 7.52 -18.15 1.70
C ALA A 36 7.73 -17.91 3.20
N ALA A 37 7.53 -16.68 3.67
CA ALA A 37 7.62 -16.34 5.08
C ALA A 37 6.51 -17.02 5.91
N PRO A 38 6.78 -17.37 7.18
CA PRO A 38 5.74 -17.75 8.13
C PRO A 38 4.64 -16.69 8.20
N PHE A 39 3.44 -17.09 8.61
CA PHE A 39 2.30 -16.18 8.67
C PHE A 39 2.60 -14.90 9.45
N ASP A 40 3.28 -15.02 10.60
CA ASP A 40 3.60 -13.86 11.46
C ASP A 40 4.63 -12.91 10.84
N GLU A 41 5.41 -13.38 9.87
CA GLU A 41 6.49 -12.66 9.21
C GLU A 41 6.14 -12.21 7.77
N ARG A 42 4.93 -12.52 7.29
CA ARG A 42 4.46 -12.11 5.96
C ARG A 42 4.43 -10.58 5.78
N GLY A 43 4.50 -10.14 4.53
CA GLY A 43 4.44 -8.72 4.14
C GLY A 43 5.73 -8.20 3.50
N GLY A 44 6.80 -9.00 3.51
CA GLY A 44 8.10 -8.63 2.97
C GLY A 44 8.61 -7.30 3.54
N ASN A 45 9.41 -6.58 2.75
CA ASN A 45 9.93 -5.27 3.17
C ASN A 45 8.82 -4.22 3.40
N SER A 46 7.66 -4.37 2.76
CA SER A 46 6.54 -3.45 2.95
C SER A 46 6.02 -3.44 4.40
N ARG A 47 6.13 -4.56 5.12
CA ARG A 47 5.81 -4.62 6.56
C ARG A 47 6.66 -3.63 7.38
N PHE A 48 7.89 -3.36 6.95
CA PHE A 48 8.87 -2.56 7.68
C PHE A 48 8.95 -1.11 7.19
N THR A 49 8.09 -0.68 6.25
CA THR A 49 8.12 0.68 5.68
C THR A 49 7.62 1.77 6.64
N ALA A 50 7.25 1.41 7.87
CA ALA A 50 6.70 2.32 8.89
C ALA A 50 5.49 3.14 8.40
N GLY A 51 4.71 2.60 7.46
CA GLY A 51 3.58 3.30 6.85
C GLY A 51 3.96 4.45 5.92
N ALA A 52 5.25 4.65 5.62
CA ALA A 52 5.69 5.68 4.69
C ALA A 52 5.28 5.35 3.26
N LEU A 53 4.40 6.17 2.70
CA LEU A 53 3.95 6.15 1.30
C LEU A 53 4.13 7.54 0.73
N ARG A 54 4.68 7.65 -0.49
CA ARG A 54 4.66 8.89 -1.25
C ARG A 54 3.43 8.92 -2.14
N PHE A 55 2.73 10.04 -2.12
CA PHE A 55 1.58 10.33 -2.98
C PHE A 55 1.60 11.81 -3.35
N VAL A 56 0.87 12.16 -4.40
CA VAL A 56 0.83 13.54 -4.90
C VAL A 56 0.01 14.42 -3.97
N TYR A 57 0.55 15.58 -3.60
CA TYR A 57 -0.16 16.63 -2.87
C TYR A 57 0.40 18.01 -3.23
N ASN A 58 -0.48 19.00 -3.32
CA ASN A 58 -0.14 20.38 -3.72
C ASN A 58 0.12 21.29 -2.52
N GLY A 59 -0.07 20.80 -1.29
CA GLY A 59 0.17 21.53 -0.05
C GLY A 59 -0.57 20.92 1.13
N VAL A 60 -0.50 21.58 2.29
CA VAL A 60 -1.09 21.10 3.55
C VAL A 60 -2.60 20.91 3.47
N ASP A 61 -3.30 21.70 2.65
CA ASP A 61 -4.75 21.57 2.44
C ASP A 61 -5.14 20.20 1.86
N ASP A 62 -4.30 19.63 0.98
CA ASP A 62 -4.53 18.27 0.46
C ASP A 62 -4.33 17.22 1.56
N LEU A 63 -3.36 17.44 2.47
CA LEU A 63 -3.07 16.54 3.59
C LEU A 63 -4.21 16.53 4.63
N LEU A 64 -4.86 17.68 4.85
CA LEU A 64 -6.01 17.80 5.76
C LEU A 64 -7.23 16.99 5.31
N ASN A 65 -7.31 16.59 4.04
CA ASN A 65 -8.35 15.65 3.57
C ASN A 65 -8.08 14.20 3.99
N LEU A 66 -6.86 13.88 4.46
CA LEU A 66 -6.42 12.52 4.77
C LEU A 66 -6.19 12.31 6.27
N CYS A 67 -5.75 13.35 6.98
CA CYS A 67 -5.51 13.26 8.42
C CYS A 67 -5.76 14.58 9.15
N ASP A 68 -6.04 14.46 10.44
CA ASP A 68 -6.16 15.62 11.33
C ASP A 68 -4.76 16.14 11.69
N LEU A 69 -4.58 17.45 11.63
CA LEU A 69 -3.38 18.15 12.08
C LEU A 69 -3.77 19.19 13.14
N SER A 70 -3.03 19.24 14.23
CA SER A 70 -3.22 20.25 15.27
C SER A 70 -2.79 21.65 14.77
N GLU A 71 -3.32 22.70 15.39
CA GLU A 71 -2.91 24.08 15.11
C GLU A 71 -1.39 24.27 15.26
N THR A 72 -0.78 23.61 16.24
CA THR A 72 0.68 23.65 16.45
C THR A 72 1.43 23.01 15.30
N GLU A 73 0.99 21.86 14.80
CA GLU A 73 1.62 21.17 13.66
C GLU A 73 1.53 22.01 12.39
N LEU A 74 0.36 22.62 12.15
CA LEU A 74 0.14 23.53 11.02
C LEU A 74 1.04 24.76 11.08
N ALA A 75 1.27 25.30 12.28
CA ALA A 75 2.07 26.51 12.47
C ALA A 75 3.58 26.28 12.48
N THR A 76 4.05 25.07 12.78
CA THR A 76 5.49 24.79 13.04
C THR A 76 6.15 23.86 12.04
N SER A 77 5.38 23.21 11.16
CA SER A 77 5.91 22.24 10.20
C SER A 77 5.96 22.80 8.79
N ASP A 78 7.04 22.51 8.06
CA ASP A 78 7.09 22.66 6.61
C ASP A 78 6.61 21.35 5.98
N PHE A 79 5.41 21.38 5.41
CA PHE A 79 4.82 20.23 4.74
C PHE A 79 5.31 20.08 3.30
N GLY A 80 5.95 21.11 2.73
CA GLY A 80 6.40 21.10 1.34
C GLY A 80 5.26 20.84 0.34
N THR A 81 5.64 20.26 -0.81
CA THR A 81 4.74 19.79 -1.86
C THR A 81 5.33 18.54 -2.52
N TYR A 82 4.48 17.70 -3.10
CA TYR A 82 4.88 16.63 -4.00
C TYR A 82 3.93 16.62 -5.20
N THR A 83 4.17 17.51 -6.16
CA THR A 83 3.24 17.74 -7.28
C THR A 83 3.41 16.71 -8.39
N THR A 84 2.45 16.60 -9.31
CA THR A 84 2.53 15.69 -10.46
C THR A 84 3.73 15.96 -11.38
N ASP A 85 4.23 17.19 -11.43
CA ASP A 85 5.35 17.59 -12.30
C ASP A 85 6.74 17.36 -11.69
N GLN A 86 6.83 16.87 -10.44
CA GLN A 86 8.08 16.51 -9.76
C GLN A 86 8.40 15.03 -9.92
#